data_AF-A0A359E069-F1
#
_entry.id   AF-A0A359E069-F1
#
_cell.length_a   1.000
_cell.length_b   1.000
_cell.length_c   1.000
_cell.angle_alpha   90.00
_cell.angle_beta   90.00
_cell.angle_gamma   90.00
#
_symmetry.space_group_name_H-M   'P 1'
#
loop_
_entity.id
_entity.type
_entity.pdbx_description
1 polymer ?
#
loop_
_entity_poly.entity_id
_entity_poly.type
_entity_poly.pdbx_seq_one_letter_code
_entity_poly.pdbx_strand_id
1 'polypeptide(L)'
;MSKQIAPIPNNEFERALKLSEYDIDYSEIHGKLDDLTRLAAHVAGTPISLINLLDTTTQWTVSNVGLDLQQIPREETVCQYVILEEDSVEVEDMTSDERFKDKDYVTKDPHIRYYYGVPLETPDGHRIGALCVMDKGAHDLTPEKEAFLKIIANEVITRIEYEHKLKLMRHNVEELKEIQRKVSHDIRGPIGGIIGIAEILRDQAEDSKMDEFMQLLELINKGGRSVLDLADEILSNYKGESESKKLTQNQLSLELLQKKLKDLYQPQALNKSINYTVEL
;
A
#
# COMPACT_ATOMS: atom_id res chain seq x y z
N MET A 1 -13.98 -18.56 34.28
CA MET A 1 -13.66 -19.30 33.04
C MET A 1 -12.33 -18.77 32.55
N SER A 2 -11.34 -19.66 32.38
CA SER A 2 -10.03 -19.30 31.84
C SER A 2 -10.24 -18.76 30.42
N LYS A 3 -9.91 -17.49 30.16
CA LYS A 3 -9.97 -16.92 28.81
C LYS A 3 -8.89 -17.67 28.02
N GLN A 4 -9.30 -18.62 27.18
CA GLN A 4 -8.37 -19.35 26.32
C GLN A 4 -7.66 -18.31 25.45
N ILE A 5 -6.35 -18.18 25.63
CA ILE A 5 -5.57 -17.16 24.94
C ILE A 5 -5.59 -17.53 23.45
N ALA A 6 -6.11 -16.62 22.64
CA ALA A 6 -6.09 -16.71 21.19
C ALA A 6 -4.67 -17.05 20.72
N PRO A 7 -4.48 -18.11 19.92
CA PRO A 7 -3.15 -18.49 19.47
C PRO A 7 -2.55 -17.44 18.52
N ILE A 8 -1.26 -17.16 18.72
CA ILE A 8 -0.50 -16.16 17.96
C ILE A 8 0.62 -16.89 17.20
N PRO A 9 0.74 -16.71 15.87
CA PRO A 9 1.85 -17.23 15.08
C PRO A 9 3.21 -16.73 15.57
N ASN A 10 4.26 -17.55 15.44
CA ASN A 10 5.63 -17.14 15.82
C ASN A 10 6.14 -15.93 15.01
N ASN A 11 5.65 -15.77 13.78
CA ASN A 11 5.97 -14.69 12.84
C ASN A 11 4.83 -13.63 12.76
N GLU A 12 4.08 -13.42 13.84
CA GLU A 12 2.92 -12.50 13.82
C GLU A 12 3.29 -11.07 13.40
N PHE A 13 4.46 -10.59 13.81
CA PHE A 13 4.91 -9.25 13.43
C PHE A 13 5.11 -9.12 11.93
N GLU A 14 5.85 -10.06 11.33
CA GLU A 14 6.13 -10.09 9.89
C GLU A 14 4.84 -10.31 9.08
N ARG A 15 3.95 -11.18 9.56
CA ARG A 15 2.64 -11.45 8.95
C ARG A 15 1.75 -10.21 8.94
N ALA A 16 1.65 -9.51 10.08
CA ALA A 16 0.86 -8.29 10.21
C ALA A 16 1.46 -7.14 9.38
N LEU A 17 2.79 -7.01 9.36
CA LEU A 17 3.49 -6.05 8.51
C LEU A 17 3.19 -6.35 7.03
N LYS A 18 3.27 -7.61 6.62
CA LYS A 18 2.99 -8.02 5.23
C LYS A 18 1.56 -7.72 4.83
N LEU A 19 0.57 -7.97 5.70
CA LEU A 19 -0.82 -7.58 5.44
C LEU A 19 -0.94 -6.05 5.27
N SER A 20 -0.26 -5.28 6.12
CA SER A 20 -0.28 -3.82 6.06
C SER A 20 0.37 -3.26 4.79
N GLU A 21 1.37 -3.93 4.22
CA GLU A 21 2.02 -3.51 2.96
C GLU A 21 1.06 -3.49 1.78
N TYR A 22 0.07 -4.40 1.75
CA TYR A 22 -0.93 -4.41 0.68
C TYR A 22 -1.82 -3.15 0.68
N ASP A 23 -1.89 -2.43 1.81
CA ASP A 23 -2.68 -1.19 1.98
C ASP A 23 -4.10 -1.36 1.43
N ILE A 24 -4.75 -2.44 1.87
CA ILE A 24 -6.05 -2.90 1.40
C ILE A 24 -7.12 -1.99 2.00
N ASP A 25 -7.85 -1.31 1.12
CA ASP A 25 -9.13 -0.71 1.50
C ASP A 25 -10.19 -1.82 1.53
N TYR A 26 -10.56 -2.22 2.75
CA TYR A 26 -11.56 -3.26 3.00
C TYR A 26 -12.94 -2.95 2.38
N SER A 27 -13.24 -1.68 2.09
CA SER A 27 -14.48 -1.27 1.43
C SER A 27 -14.40 -1.34 -0.09
N GLU A 28 -13.24 -1.05 -0.71
CA GLU A 28 -13.07 -1.09 -2.17
C GLU A 28 -12.78 -2.48 -2.72
N ILE A 29 -12.17 -3.37 -1.92
CA ILE A 29 -11.92 -4.76 -2.33
C ILE A 29 -13.20 -5.58 -2.39
N HIS A 30 -14.25 -5.14 -1.68
CA HIS A 30 -15.58 -5.73 -1.72
C HIS A 30 -16.13 -5.70 -3.16
N GLY A 31 -16.59 -6.83 -3.68
CA GLY A 31 -16.99 -6.98 -5.08
C GLY A 31 -15.90 -7.56 -6.00
N LYS A 32 -14.61 -7.34 -5.72
CA LYS A 32 -13.52 -7.82 -6.59
C LYS A 32 -13.21 -9.31 -6.41
N LEU A 33 -13.57 -9.86 -5.24
CA LEU A 33 -13.32 -11.25 -4.85
C LEU A 33 -14.62 -12.09 -4.79
N ASP A 34 -15.78 -11.48 -4.97
CA ASP A 34 -17.08 -12.12 -4.81
C ASP A 34 -17.28 -13.36 -5.70
N ASP A 35 -16.77 -13.32 -6.94
CA ASP A 35 -16.84 -14.46 -7.85
C ASP A 35 -16.05 -15.66 -7.31
N LEU A 36 -14.91 -15.43 -6.67
CA LEU A 36 -14.09 -16.47 -6.05
C LEU A 36 -14.77 -17.02 -4.80
N THR A 37 -15.42 -16.16 -4.00
CA THR A 37 -16.19 -16.60 -2.83
C THR A 37 -17.42 -17.42 -3.25
N ARG A 38 -18.15 -17.01 -4.29
CA ARG A 38 -19.25 -17.78 -4.87
C ARG A 38 -18.77 -19.12 -5.42
N LEU A 39 -17.63 -19.13 -6.12
CA LEU A 39 -17.03 -20.34 -6.64
C LEU A 39 -16.64 -21.30 -5.51
N ALA A 40 -16.04 -20.80 -4.42
CA ALA A 40 -15.68 -21.61 -3.26
C ALA A 40 -16.89 -22.28 -2.62
N ALA A 41 -17.98 -21.53 -2.38
CA ALA A 41 -19.24 -22.07 -1.87
C ALA A 41 -19.78 -23.18 -2.80
N HIS A 42 -19.79 -22.93 -4.11
CA HIS A 42 -20.29 -23.87 -5.12
C HIS A 42 -19.46 -25.16 -5.18
N VAL A 43 -18.13 -25.04 -5.22
CA VAL A 43 -17.19 -26.18 -5.27
C VAL A 43 -17.31 -27.03 -4.01
N ALA A 44 -17.34 -26.38 -2.84
CA ALA A 44 -17.52 -27.10 -1.58
C ALA A 44 -18.90 -27.76 -1.50
N GLY A 45 -19.92 -27.15 -2.11
CA GLY A 45 -21.31 -27.54 -1.96
C GLY A 45 -21.91 -27.06 -0.65
N THR A 46 -21.40 -25.94 -0.12
CA THR A 46 -21.83 -25.34 1.14
C THR A 46 -22.62 -24.05 0.89
N PRO A 47 -23.54 -23.65 1.78
CA PRO A 47 -24.32 -22.43 1.61
C PRO A 47 -23.52 -21.16 1.92
N ILE A 48 -22.41 -21.27 2.66
CA ILE A 48 -21.66 -20.12 3.17
C ILE A 48 -20.20 -20.23 2.76
N SER A 49 -19.64 -19.14 2.24
CA SER A 49 -18.19 -18.98 2.05
C SER A 49 -17.77 -17.54 2.32
N LEU A 50 -16.62 -17.36 2.95
CA LEU A 50 -16.05 -16.06 3.27
C LEU A 50 -14.57 -16.01 2.89
N ILE A 51 -14.11 -14.84 2.45
CA ILE A 51 -12.69 -14.50 2.38
C ILE A 51 -12.41 -13.51 3.50
N ASN A 52 -11.47 -13.88 4.36
CA ASN A 52 -11.15 -13.16 5.58
C ASN A 52 -9.67 -12.78 5.62
N LEU A 53 -9.37 -11.54 5.98
CA LEU A 53 -8.03 -11.06 6.29
C LEU A 53 -7.92 -10.81 7.79
N LEU A 54 -6.80 -11.21 8.39
CA LEU A 54 -6.64 -11.16 9.83
C LEU A 54 -5.56 -10.14 10.21
N ASP A 55 -5.94 -9.05 10.85
CA ASP A 55 -4.97 -8.15 11.49
C ASP A 55 -4.63 -8.66 12.92
N THR A 56 -3.97 -7.84 13.72
CA THR A 56 -3.53 -8.21 15.08
C THR A 56 -4.70 -8.43 16.06
N THR A 57 -5.88 -7.87 15.79
CA THR A 57 -7.03 -7.81 16.71
C THR A 57 -8.37 -8.19 16.08
N THR A 58 -8.48 -8.09 14.76
CA THR A 58 -9.73 -8.13 14.01
C THR A 58 -9.58 -9.03 12.79
N GLN A 59 -10.64 -9.78 12.51
CA GLN A 59 -10.83 -10.41 11.22
C GLN A 59 -11.76 -9.53 10.39
N TRP A 60 -11.32 -9.18 9.19
CA TRP A 60 -12.07 -8.43 8.19
C TRP A 60 -12.55 -9.37 7.10
N THR A 61 -13.86 -9.45 6.91
CA THR A 61 -14.46 -10.22 5.83
C THR A 61 -14.53 -9.34 4.59
N VAL A 62 -13.61 -9.57 3.65
CA VAL A 62 -13.49 -8.78 2.41
C VAL A 62 -14.47 -9.21 1.33
N SER A 63 -14.97 -10.44 1.41
CA SER A 63 -15.99 -10.97 0.51
C SER A 63 -16.76 -12.09 1.20
N ASN A 64 -18.06 -12.14 0.96
CA ASN A 64 -18.95 -13.09 1.62
C ASN A 64 -20.06 -13.62 0.70
N VAL A 65 -20.50 -14.85 0.97
CA VAL A 65 -21.66 -15.51 0.37
C VAL A 65 -22.39 -16.25 1.48
N GLY A 66 -23.71 -16.08 1.56
CA GLY A 66 -24.58 -16.81 2.50
C GLY A 66 -24.55 -16.33 3.95
N LEU A 67 -23.64 -15.44 4.31
CA LEU A 67 -23.55 -14.82 5.64
C LEU A 67 -23.01 -13.39 5.53
N ASP A 68 -23.83 -12.41 5.87
CA ASP A 68 -23.42 -11.00 5.89
C ASP A 68 -22.67 -10.69 7.20
N LEU A 69 -21.36 -10.99 7.17
CA LEU A 69 -20.42 -10.67 8.24
C LEU A 69 -19.38 -9.71 7.67
N GLN A 70 -19.15 -8.59 8.35
CA GLN A 70 -18.13 -7.61 7.94
C GLN A 70 -16.84 -7.76 8.74
N GLN A 71 -16.97 -7.89 10.06
CA GLN A 71 -15.83 -8.02 10.95
C GLN A 71 -16.21 -8.75 12.24
N ILE A 72 -15.22 -9.35 12.87
CA ILE A 72 -15.35 -10.00 14.17
C ILE A 72 -13.99 -9.92 14.92
N PRO A 73 -13.96 -9.80 16.26
CA PRO A 73 -12.71 -9.87 17.00
C PRO A 73 -11.94 -11.15 16.69
N ARG A 74 -10.64 -11.04 16.41
CA ARG A 74 -9.80 -12.18 16.01
C ARG A 74 -9.87 -13.35 17.01
N GLU A 75 -9.91 -13.05 18.31
CA GLU A 75 -9.99 -14.06 19.38
C GLU A 75 -11.26 -14.93 19.32
N GLU A 76 -12.30 -14.47 18.62
CA GLU A 76 -13.56 -15.19 18.44
C GLU A 76 -13.59 -16.08 17.18
N THR A 77 -12.57 -16.00 16.33
CA THR A 77 -12.60 -16.61 14.99
C THR A 77 -12.10 -18.04 14.96
N VAL A 78 -12.52 -18.81 13.96
CA VAL A 78 -11.88 -20.07 13.58
C VAL A 78 -10.66 -19.80 12.69
N CYS A 79 -10.69 -18.74 11.86
CA CYS A 79 -9.61 -18.41 10.93
C CYS A 79 -8.27 -18.10 11.61
N GLN A 80 -8.27 -17.68 12.89
CA GLN A 80 -7.02 -17.55 13.66
C GLN A 80 -6.24 -18.87 13.75
N TYR A 81 -6.93 -20.02 13.72
CA TYR A 81 -6.29 -21.33 13.71
C TYR A 81 -5.76 -21.69 12.32
N VAL A 82 -6.45 -21.25 11.25
CA VAL A 82 -6.02 -21.47 9.86
C VAL A 82 -4.69 -20.77 9.58
N ILE A 83 -4.48 -19.56 10.09
CA ILE A 83 -3.24 -18.82 9.83
C ILE A 83 -2.02 -19.37 10.61
N LEU A 84 -2.23 -20.30 11.54
CA LEU A 84 -1.14 -20.96 12.28
C LEU A 84 -0.59 -22.16 11.53
N GLU A 85 -1.48 -22.96 10.98
CA GLU A 85 -1.16 -24.22 10.32
C GLU A 85 -0.61 -23.98 8.89
N GLU A 86 0.20 -24.91 8.40
CA GLU A 86 0.67 -24.88 7.00
C GLU A 86 -0.41 -25.36 6.03
N ASP A 87 -1.36 -26.16 6.50
CA ASP A 87 -2.44 -26.73 5.69
C ASP A 87 -3.82 -26.21 6.15
N SER A 88 -4.88 -26.74 5.55
CA SER A 88 -6.26 -26.44 5.91
C SER A 88 -6.62 -26.86 7.33
N VAL A 89 -7.62 -26.18 7.88
CA VAL A 89 -8.25 -26.55 9.16
C VAL A 89 -9.69 -26.94 8.88
N GLU A 90 -10.02 -28.19 9.18
CA GLU A 90 -11.37 -28.72 9.16
C GLU A 90 -11.92 -28.88 10.58
N VAL A 91 -13.19 -28.53 10.75
CA VAL A 91 -13.97 -28.81 11.96
C VAL A 91 -15.28 -29.43 11.50
N GLU A 92 -15.36 -30.76 11.64
CA GLU A 92 -16.54 -31.54 11.21
C GLU A 92 -17.80 -31.16 11.99
N ASP A 93 -17.67 -30.91 13.31
CA ASP A 93 -18.76 -30.47 14.18
C ASP A 93 -18.30 -29.44 15.23
N MET A 94 -18.61 -28.18 14.97
CA MET A 94 -18.38 -27.03 15.84
C MET A 94 -19.03 -27.17 17.21
N THR A 95 -20.13 -27.90 17.34
CA THR A 95 -20.82 -28.07 18.64
C THR A 95 -20.12 -29.05 19.57
N SER A 96 -19.22 -29.86 19.01
CA SER A 96 -18.41 -30.83 19.75
C SER A 96 -16.97 -30.34 19.97
N ASP A 97 -16.53 -29.29 19.26
CA ASP A 97 -15.18 -28.72 19.40
C ASP A 97 -15.09 -27.76 20.60
N GLU A 98 -14.25 -28.08 21.59
CA GLU A 98 -14.06 -27.28 22.80
C GLU A 98 -13.66 -25.82 22.52
N ARG A 99 -13.02 -25.53 21.38
CA ARG A 99 -12.60 -24.17 21.00
C ARG A 99 -13.78 -23.30 20.57
N PHE A 100 -14.83 -23.90 20.02
CA PHE A 100 -15.88 -23.20 19.26
C PHE A 100 -17.30 -23.45 19.75
N LYS A 101 -17.56 -24.53 20.50
CA LYS A 101 -18.92 -24.95 20.91
C LYS A 101 -19.74 -23.87 21.61
N ASP A 102 -19.08 -22.96 22.34
CA ASP A 102 -19.72 -21.89 23.10
C ASP A 102 -19.78 -20.55 22.34
N LYS A 103 -19.29 -20.49 21.10
CA LYS A 103 -19.26 -19.27 20.29
C LYS A 103 -20.66 -18.90 19.78
N ASP A 104 -20.92 -17.61 19.62
CA ASP A 104 -22.23 -17.10 19.24
C ASP A 104 -22.71 -17.63 17.88
N TYR A 105 -21.82 -17.75 16.89
CA TYR A 105 -22.17 -18.29 15.57
C TYR A 105 -22.48 -19.80 15.58
N VAL A 106 -22.21 -20.49 16.69
CA VAL A 106 -22.52 -21.91 16.90
C VAL A 106 -23.80 -22.08 17.72
N THR A 107 -23.91 -21.33 18.82
CA THR A 107 -25.01 -21.45 19.79
C THR A 107 -26.26 -20.66 19.42
N LYS A 108 -26.13 -19.62 18.58
CA LYS A 108 -27.21 -18.78 18.07
C LYS A 108 -27.21 -18.82 16.55
N ASP A 109 -28.15 -18.12 15.92
CA ASP A 109 -28.14 -17.91 14.47
C ASP A 109 -26.76 -17.36 14.04
N PRO A 110 -26.10 -17.93 13.00
CA PRO A 110 -26.63 -18.87 12.00
C PRO A 110 -26.61 -20.38 12.36
N HIS A 111 -26.12 -20.78 13.54
CA HIS A 111 -25.93 -22.17 13.99
C HIS A 111 -24.97 -22.97 13.10
N ILE A 112 -23.76 -22.44 12.89
CA ILE A 112 -22.71 -23.12 12.12
C ILE A 112 -22.32 -24.43 12.82
N ARG A 113 -22.24 -25.51 12.02
CA ARG A 113 -21.80 -26.83 12.48
C ARG A 113 -20.54 -27.29 11.78
N TYR A 114 -20.44 -27.05 10.48
CA TYR A 114 -19.27 -27.45 9.70
C TYR A 114 -18.43 -26.24 9.32
N TYR A 115 -17.11 -26.41 9.31
CA TYR A 115 -16.16 -25.43 8.80
C TYR A 115 -14.98 -26.10 8.11
N TYR A 116 -14.56 -25.51 7.01
CA TYR A 116 -13.28 -25.81 6.39
C TYR A 116 -12.62 -24.50 5.96
N GLY A 117 -11.37 -24.30 6.37
CA GLY A 117 -10.59 -23.10 6.09
C GLY A 117 -9.26 -23.42 5.42
N VAL A 118 -8.93 -22.66 4.40
CA VAL A 118 -7.66 -22.71 3.67
C VAL A 118 -6.89 -21.41 3.92
N PRO A 119 -5.59 -21.47 4.27
CA PRO A 119 -4.79 -20.27 4.48
C PRO A 119 -4.62 -19.47 3.20
N LEU A 120 -4.69 -18.14 3.32
CA LEU A 120 -4.33 -17.21 2.27
C LEU A 120 -2.85 -16.84 2.45
N GLU A 121 -1.98 -17.58 1.78
CA GLU A 121 -0.53 -17.45 1.90
C GLU A 121 0.05 -16.60 0.76
N THR A 122 0.76 -15.54 1.13
CA THR A 122 1.48 -14.69 0.17
C THR A 122 2.68 -15.42 -0.44
N PRO A 123 3.21 -14.99 -1.60
CA PRO A 123 4.42 -15.58 -2.19
C PRO A 123 5.64 -15.61 -1.25
N ASP A 124 5.70 -14.71 -0.28
CA ASP A 124 6.76 -14.60 0.72
C ASP A 124 6.53 -15.53 1.94
N GLY A 125 5.52 -16.41 1.90
CA GLY A 125 5.22 -17.39 2.95
C GLY A 125 4.42 -16.87 4.15
N HIS A 126 3.87 -15.64 4.07
CA HIS A 126 3.04 -15.08 5.15
C HIS A 126 1.56 -15.43 4.96
N ARG A 127 0.94 -16.03 5.98
CA ARG A 127 -0.50 -16.35 6.01
C ARG A 127 -1.30 -15.15 6.50
N ILE A 128 -1.76 -14.31 5.59
CA ILE A 128 -2.41 -13.04 5.94
C ILE A 128 -3.92 -13.18 6.22
N GLY A 129 -4.51 -14.33 5.92
CA GLY A 129 -5.94 -14.55 6.01
C GLY A 129 -6.36 -15.99 5.79
N ALA A 130 -7.67 -16.20 5.58
CA ALA A 130 -8.24 -17.49 5.26
C ALA A 130 -9.42 -17.36 4.27
N LEU A 131 -9.49 -18.27 3.31
CA LEU A 131 -10.73 -18.61 2.59
C LEU A 131 -11.42 -19.71 3.40
N CYS A 132 -12.68 -19.52 3.79
CA CYS A 132 -13.42 -20.55 4.49
C CYS A 132 -14.79 -20.82 3.86
N VAL A 133 -15.26 -22.04 4.09
CA VAL A 133 -16.60 -22.53 3.74
C VAL A 133 -17.25 -23.11 4.99
N MET A 134 -18.56 -22.92 5.13
CA MET A 134 -19.30 -23.30 6.33
C MET A 134 -20.68 -23.85 5.99
N ASP A 135 -21.15 -24.78 6.84
CA ASP A 135 -22.50 -25.34 6.76
C ASP A 135 -23.18 -25.35 8.13
N LYS A 136 -24.52 -25.35 8.13
CA LYS A 136 -25.36 -25.53 9.31
C LYS A 136 -25.60 -27.01 9.63
N GLY A 137 -25.34 -27.90 8.68
CA GLY A 137 -25.38 -29.36 8.83
C GLY A 137 -23.99 -29.98 8.88
N ALA A 138 -23.98 -31.32 8.93
CA ALA A 138 -22.78 -32.09 8.64
C ALA A 138 -22.46 -31.99 7.14
N HIS A 139 -21.18 -31.94 6.81
CA HIS A 139 -20.70 -31.86 5.44
C HIS A 139 -19.46 -32.74 5.27
N ASP A 140 -19.25 -33.21 4.04
CA ASP A 140 -18.09 -34.03 3.69
C ASP A 140 -17.39 -33.40 2.49
N LEU A 141 -16.14 -33.00 2.70
CA LEU A 141 -15.29 -32.42 1.67
C LEU A 141 -14.38 -33.51 1.11
N THR A 142 -14.56 -33.82 -0.17
CA THR A 142 -13.67 -34.78 -0.83
C THR A 142 -12.29 -34.14 -1.07
N PRO A 143 -11.20 -34.93 -1.11
CA PRO A 143 -9.86 -34.40 -1.39
C PRO A 143 -9.75 -33.62 -2.70
N GLU A 144 -10.58 -33.95 -3.69
CA GLU A 144 -10.70 -33.21 -4.94
C GLU A 144 -11.24 -31.78 -4.71
N LYS A 145 -12.30 -31.62 -3.92
CA LYS A 145 -12.86 -30.32 -3.58
C LYS A 145 -11.91 -29.50 -2.72
N GLU A 146 -11.21 -30.13 -1.79
CA GLU A 146 -10.16 -29.49 -0.99
C GLU A 146 -9.06 -28.90 -1.89
N ALA A 147 -8.60 -29.66 -2.88
CA ALA A 147 -7.61 -29.20 -3.85
C ALA A 147 -8.12 -28.00 -4.66
N PHE A 148 -9.40 -27.99 -5.07
CA PHE A 148 -9.99 -26.83 -5.73
C PHE A 148 -10.09 -25.60 -4.81
N LEU A 149 -10.42 -25.77 -3.53
CA LEU A 149 -10.42 -24.66 -2.57
C LEU A 149 -9.01 -24.07 -2.38
N LYS A 150 -7.97 -24.90 -2.38
CA LYS A 150 -6.57 -24.44 -2.38
C LYS A 150 -6.21 -23.62 -3.63
N ILE A 151 -6.69 -24.04 -4.81
CA ILE A 151 -6.51 -23.27 -6.05
C ILE A 151 -7.23 -21.91 -5.95
N ILE A 152 -8.45 -21.88 -5.41
CA ILE A 152 -9.21 -20.63 -5.24
C ILE A 152 -8.51 -19.70 -4.24
N ALA A 153 -8.00 -20.23 -3.12
CA ALA A 153 -7.22 -19.46 -2.15
C ALA A 153 -5.98 -18.81 -2.78
N ASN A 154 -5.26 -19.53 -3.63
CA ASN A 154 -4.11 -19.00 -4.39
C ASN A 154 -4.53 -17.90 -5.38
N GLU A 155 -5.68 -18.05 -6.04
CA GLU A 155 -6.21 -17.03 -6.95
C GLU A 155 -6.63 -15.76 -6.19
N VAL A 156 -7.18 -15.90 -4.98
CA VAL A 156 -7.48 -14.75 -4.09
C VAL A 156 -6.21 -13.95 -3.79
N ILE A 157 -5.13 -14.61 -3.39
CA ILE A 157 -3.84 -13.96 -3.16
C ILE A 157 -3.30 -13.30 -4.43
N THR A 158 -3.37 -14.01 -5.56
CA THR A 158 -2.93 -13.50 -6.87
C THR A 158 -3.65 -12.20 -7.23
N ARG A 159 -4.95 -12.12 -6.94
CA ARG A 159 -5.77 -10.93 -7.20
C ARG A 159 -5.45 -9.78 -6.26
N ILE A 160 -5.19 -10.05 -4.97
CA ILE A 160 -4.71 -9.06 -4.00
C ILE A 160 -3.35 -8.48 -4.46
N GLU A 161 -2.42 -9.35 -4.87
CA GLU A 161 -1.11 -8.98 -5.42
C GLU A 161 -1.21 -8.08 -6.65
N TYR A 162 -2.12 -8.40 -7.58
CA TYR A 162 -2.34 -7.58 -8.78
C TYR A 162 -2.90 -6.21 -8.44
N GLU A 163 -3.89 -6.14 -7.54
CA GLU A 163 -4.47 -4.86 -7.11
C GLU A 163 -3.42 -3.97 -6.43
N HIS A 164 -2.58 -4.55 -5.57
CA HIS A 164 -1.48 -3.83 -4.94
C HIS A 164 -0.47 -3.30 -5.98
N LYS A 165 -0.05 -4.13 -6.94
CA LYS A 165 0.85 -3.71 -8.03
C LYS A 165 0.23 -2.62 -8.91
N LEU A 166 -1.06 -2.73 -9.24
CA LEU A 166 -1.78 -1.71 -10.00
C LEU A 166 -1.84 -0.39 -9.24
N LYS A 167 -2.09 -0.42 -7.92
CA LYS A 167 -2.08 0.77 -7.06
C LYS A 167 -0.71 1.45 -7.06
N LEU A 168 0.37 0.69 -6.88
CA LEU A 168 1.74 1.22 -6.94
C LEU A 168 2.07 1.83 -8.31
N MET A 169 1.73 1.13 -9.40
CA MET A 169 1.95 1.64 -10.76
C MET A 169 1.19 2.94 -11.02
N ARG A 170 -0.06 3.04 -10.55
CA ARG A 170 -0.85 4.28 -10.68
C ARG A 170 -0.20 5.44 -9.95
N HIS A 171 0.25 5.23 -8.71
CA HIS A 171 0.95 6.25 -7.94
C HIS A 171 2.22 6.73 -8.66
N ASN A 172 3.04 5.80 -9.18
CA ASN A 172 4.25 6.15 -9.94
C ASN A 172 3.92 6.95 -11.21
N VAL A 173 2.84 6.60 -11.93
CA VAL A 173 2.39 7.35 -13.11
C VAL A 173 1.93 8.76 -12.75
N GLU A 174 1.24 8.94 -11.61
CA GLU A 174 0.82 10.25 -11.12
C GLU A 174 2.01 11.13 -10.73
N GLU A 175 3.00 10.56 -10.03
CA GLU A 175 4.23 11.24 -9.68
C GLU A 175 5.01 11.69 -10.92
N LEU A 176 5.16 10.81 -11.92
CA LEU A 176 5.79 11.14 -13.20
C LEU A 176 5.07 12.27 -13.94
N LYS A 177 3.73 12.29 -13.90
CA LYS A 177 2.93 13.37 -14.52
C LYS A 177 3.17 14.71 -13.82
N GLU A 178 3.26 14.73 -12.49
CA GLU A 178 3.56 15.96 -11.75
C GLU A 178 4.97 16.48 -12.04
N ILE A 179 5.97 15.58 -12.10
CA ILE A 179 7.34 15.93 -12.49
C ILE A 179 7.34 16.49 -13.92
N GLN A 180 6.68 15.83 -14.88
CA GLN A 180 6.58 16.29 -16.26
C GLN A 180 5.92 17.69 -16.34
N ARG A 181 4.86 17.93 -15.57
CA ARG A 181 4.15 19.22 -15.51
C ARG A 181 5.08 20.32 -15.00
N LYS A 182 5.82 20.04 -13.92
CA LYS A 182 6.79 20.97 -13.34
C LYS A 182 7.91 21.31 -14.33
N VAL A 183 8.52 20.29 -14.94
CA VAL A 183 9.54 20.46 -15.99
C VAL A 183 9.02 21.33 -17.13
N SER A 184 7.82 21.05 -17.62
CA SER A 184 7.22 21.82 -18.73
C SER A 184 6.99 23.28 -18.35
N HIS A 185 6.60 23.56 -17.11
CA HIS A 185 6.45 24.93 -16.60
C HIS A 185 7.79 25.65 -16.55
N ASP A 186 8.82 25.01 -16.00
CA ASP A 186 10.12 25.62 -15.76
C ASP A 186 10.92 25.82 -17.06
N ILE A 187 10.69 25.00 -18.09
CA ILE A 187 11.20 25.21 -19.45
C ILE A 187 10.50 26.40 -20.14
N ARG A 188 9.18 26.55 -19.98
CA ARG A 188 8.38 27.53 -20.72
C ARG A 188 8.79 28.97 -20.41
N GLY A 189 9.11 29.28 -19.15
CA GLY A 189 9.50 30.61 -18.69
C GLY A 189 10.70 31.20 -19.47
N PRO A 190 11.89 30.59 -19.38
CA PRO A 190 13.07 31.10 -20.06
C PRO A 190 12.95 31.05 -21.59
N ILE A 191 12.32 30.03 -22.17
CA ILE A 191 12.08 29.98 -23.63
C ILE A 191 11.17 31.12 -24.09
N GLY A 192 10.07 31.36 -23.37
CA GLY A 192 9.17 32.49 -23.66
C GLY A 192 9.89 33.84 -23.58
N GLY A 193 10.77 34.00 -22.59
CA GLY A 193 11.62 35.19 -22.45
C GLY A 193 12.59 35.35 -23.61
N ILE A 194 13.31 34.29 -24.00
CA ILE A 194 14.24 34.29 -25.14
C ILE A 194 13.52 34.68 -26.43
N ILE A 195 12.37 34.07 -26.71
CA ILE A 195 11.58 34.35 -27.92
C ILE A 195 11.12 35.81 -27.92
N GLY A 196 10.51 36.29 -26.83
CA GLY A 196 10.02 37.66 -26.76
C GLY A 196 11.13 38.71 -26.92
N ILE A 197 12.29 38.49 -26.31
CA ILE A 197 13.44 39.39 -26.47
C ILE A 197 14.00 39.33 -27.90
N ALA A 198 14.07 38.14 -28.49
CA ALA A 198 14.52 37.99 -29.88
C ALA A 198 13.57 38.68 -30.87
N GLU A 199 12.25 38.64 -30.62
CA GLU A 199 11.26 39.37 -31.40
C GLU A 199 11.43 40.88 -31.27
N ILE A 200 11.61 41.41 -30.05
CA ILE A 200 11.88 42.84 -29.81
C ILE A 200 13.16 43.28 -30.55
N LEU A 201 14.23 42.49 -30.44
CA LEU A 201 15.50 42.77 -31.13
C LEU A 201 15.35 42.82 -32.65
N ARG A 202 14.51 41.95 -33.22
CA ARG A 202 14.23 41.94 -34.66
C ARG A 202 13.41 43.17 -35.08
N ASP A 203 12.42 43.56 -34.28
CA ASP A 203 11.46 44.60 -34.64
C ASP A 203 12.02 46.02 -34.41
N GLN A 204 13.00 46.20 -33.51
CA GLN A 204 13.61 47.50 -33.17
C GLN A 204 15.06 47.64 -33.67
N ALA A 205 15.52 46.75 -34.56
CA ALA A 205 16.91 46.64 -34.97
C ALA A 205 17.53 47.93 -35.54
N GLU A 206 16.73 48.82 -36.14
CA GLU A 206 17.19 50.07 -36.77
C GLU A 206 17.15 51.29 -35.82
N ASP A 207 16.35 51.24 -34.75
CA ASP A 207 16.06 52.39 -33.88
C ASP A 207 16.69 52.29 -32.46
N SER A 208 17.12 51.10 -32.04
CA SER A 208 17.67 50.87 -30.68
C SER A 208 19.13 51.31 -30.54
N LYS A 209 19.51 51.77 -29.34
CA LYS A 209 20.92 52.04 -29.01
C LYS A 209 21.68 50.73 -28.83
N MET A 210 22.96 50.72 -29.22
CA MET A 210 23.83 49.55 -29.08
C MET A 210 23.87 48.99 -27.63
N ASP A 211 23.82 49.85 -26.62
CA ASP A 211 23.82 49.43 -25.21
C ASP A 211 22.53 48.66 -24.83
N GLU A 212 21.36 49.08 -25.34
CA GLU A 212 20.09 48.37 -25.13
C GLU A 212 20.09 47.02 -25.85
N PHE A 213 20.64 46.98 -27.07
CA PHE A 213 20.81 45.75 -27.84
C PHE A 213 21.68 44.71 -27.11
N MET A 214 22.80 45.15 -26.53
CA MET A 214 23.68 44.29 -25.75
C MET A 214 23.02 43.77 -24.47
N GLN A 215 22.24 44.59 -23.76
CA GLN A 215 21.49 44.15 -22.58
C GLN A 215 20.46 43.05 -22.91
N LEU A 216 19.74 43.20 -24.03
CA LEU A 216 18.78 42.20 -24.50
C LEU A 216 19.47 40.88 -24.90
N LEU A 217 20.64 40.94 -25.55
CA LEU A 217 21.45 39.75 -25.84
C LEU A 217 21.93 39.04 -24.57
N GLU A 218 22.33 39.78 -23.52
CA GLU A 218 22.68 39.19 -22.23
C GLU A 218 21.51 38.48 -21.56
N LEU A 219 20.30 39.06 -21.64
CA LEU A 219 19.07 38.44 -21.13
C LEU A 219 18.72 37.14 -21.89
N ILE A 220 18.88 37.11 -23.22
CA ILE A 220 18.74 35.87 -24.02
C ILE A 220 19.76 34.83 -23.56
N ASN A 221 21.03 35.21 -23.39
CA ASN A 221 22.08 34.29 -22.96
C ASN A 221 21.77 33.70 -21.58
N LYS A 222 21.29 34.53 -20.65
CA LYS A 222 20.86 34.10 -19.31
C LYS A 222 19.67 33.14 -19.38
N GLY A 223 18.68 33.41 -20.22
CA GLY A 223 17.55 32.50 -20.46
C GLY A 223 18.03 31.15 -21.02
N GLY A 224 18.93 31.17 -22.00
CA GLY A 224 19.50 29.95 -22.60
C GLY A 224 20.29 29.11 -21.60
N ARG A 225 21.11 29.74 -20.75
CA ARG A 225 21.81 29.07 -19.64
C ARG A 225 20.84 28.44 -18.66
N SER A 226 19.78 29.15 -18.27
CA SER A 226 18.76 28.61 -17.36
C SER A 226 18.07 27.36 -17.92
N VAL A 227 17.87 27.27 -19.24
CA VAL A 227 17.32 26.05 -19.87
C VAL A 227 18.33 24.92 -19.85
N LEU A 228 19.61 25.21 -20.11
CA LEU A 228 20.68 24.21 -20.04
C LEU A 228 20.85 23.65 -18.63
N ASP A 229 20.87 24.51 -17.61
CA ASP A 229 20.95 24.11 -16.20
C ASP A 229 19.78 23.17 -15.82
N LEU A 230 18.57 23.50 -16.28
CA LEU A 230 17.38 22.67 -16.06
C LEU A 230 17.46 21.32 -16.81
N ALA A 231 17.98 21.31 -18.03
CA ALA A 231 18.19 20.08 -18.80
C ALA A 231 19.23 19.17 -18.12
N ASP A 232 20.30 19.74 -17.58
CA ASP A 232 21.33 19.01 -16.82
C ASP A 232 20.75 18.43 -15.52
N GLU A 233 19.91 19.18 -14.81
CA GLU A 233 19.21 18.69 -13.60
C GLU A 233 18.32 17.47 -13.91
N ILE A 234 17.53 17.54 -14.98
CA ILE A 234 16.66 16.43 -15.43
C ILE A 234 17.49 15.20 -15.81
N LEU A 235 18.58 15.38 -16.56
CA LEU A 235 19.44 14.29 -17.01
C LEU A 235 20.23 13.64 -15.86
N SER A 236 20.59 14.42 -14.83
CA SER A 236 21.28 13.91 -13.65
C SER A 236 20.43 12.96 -12.81
N ASN A 237 19.12 13.20 -12.74
CA ASN A 237 18.16 12.35 -12.03
C ASN A 237 17.94 10.99 -12.71
N TYR A 238 18.14 10.87 -14.03
CA TYR A 238 17.99 9.61 -14.76
C TYR A 238 19.22 8.69 -14.73
N LYS A 239 20.41 9.19 -14.38
CA LYS A 239 21.65 8.39 -14.34
C LYS A 239 21.86 7.60 -13.04
N GLY A 240 20.90 7.65 -12.11
CA GLY A 240 21.04 7.14 -10.74
C GLY A 240 20.69 5.66 -10.47
N GLU A 241 20.33 4.83 -11.47
CA GLU A 241 19.86 3.44 -11.21
C GLU A 241 20.82 2.31 -11.61
N SER A 242 22.11 2.57 -11.92
CA SER A 242 23.02 1.46 -12.30
C SER A 242 24.45 1.49 -11.74
N GLU A 243 24.71 2.28 -10.72
CA GLU A 243 25.94 2.11 -9.94
C GLU A 243 25.61 1.86 -8.47
N SER A 244 26.12 0.75 -7.95
CA SER A 244 26.10 0.30 -6.56
C SER A 244 25.88 1.45 -5.57
N LYS A 245 24.78 1.37 -4.81
CA LYS A 245 24.44 2.26 -3.68
C LYS A 245 25.67 2.56 -2.82
N LYS A 246 26.38 3.65 -3.13
CA LYS A 246 27.13 4.42 -2.15
C LYS A 246 26.09 5.31 -1.48
N LEU A 247 25.81 4.96 -0.24
CA LEU A 247 25.05 5.67 0.79
C LEU A 247 24.68 7.10 0.40
N THR A 248 23.39 7.32 0.16
CA THR A 248 22.78 8.55 -0.35
C THR A 248 22.81 9.69 0.67
N GLN A 249 22.91 10.90 0.10
CA GLN A 249 23.00 12.22 0.70
C GLN A 249 21.73 12.69 1.46
N ASN A 250 20.95 11.75 2.01
CA ASN A 250 19.67 12.02 2.71
C ASN A 250 19.57 11.39 4.11
N GLN A 251 20.69 11.00 4.73
CA GLN A 251 20.70 10.73 6.17
C GLN A 251 21.00 12.02 6.93
N LEU A 252 20.07 12.41 7.79
CA LEU A 252 20.21 13.54 8.71
C LEU A 252 20.58 12.98 10.08
N SER A 253 21.80 13.24 10.55
CA SER A 253 22.14 12.91 11.94
C SER A 253 21.45 13.88 12.89
N LEU A 254 21.17 13.46 14.12
CA LEU A 254 20.56 14.32 15.13
C LEU A 254 21.44 15.56 15.40
N GLU A 255 22.76 15.41 15.33
CA GLU A 255 23.73 16.49 15.41
C GLU A 255 23.62 17.47 14.23
N LEU A 256 23.42 16.96 13.01
CA LEU A 256 23.26 17.77 11.81
C LEU A 256 21.92 18.52 11.80
N LEU A 257 20.85 17.89 12.29
CA LEU A 257 19.54 18.53 12.48
C LEU A 257 19.62 19.65 13.53
N GLN A 258 20.23 19.39 14.69
CA GLN A 258 20.44 20.37 15.75
C GLN A 258 21.19 21.61 15.21
N LYS A 259 22.25 21.39 14.43
CA LYS A 259 23.02 22.47 13.82
C LYS A 259 22.17 23.30 12.86
N LYS A 260 21.43 22.66 11.94
CA LYS A 260 20.55 23.37 10.99
C LYS A 260 19.46 24.17 11.69
N LEU A 261 18.86 23.63 12.76
CA LEU A 261 17.84 24.33 13.55
C LEU A 261 18.39 25.54 14.31
N LYS A 262 19.65 25.49 14.77
CA LYS A 262 20.34 26.67 15.31
C LYS A 262 20.60 27.69 14.22
N ASP A 263 21.19 27.29 13.10
CA ASP A 263 21.55 28.19 11.99
C ASP A 263 20.32 28.93 11.42
N LEU A 264 19.17 28.25 11.32
CA LEU A 264 17.96 28.80 10.72
C LEU A 264 17.22 29.81 11.61
N TYR A 265 17.25 29.62 12.94
CA TYR A 265 16.38 30.34 13.88
C TYR A 265 17.12 31.26 14.89
N GLN A 266 18.45 31.09 15.06
CA GLN A 266 19.25 31.96 15.91
C GLN A 266 19.17 33.44 15.52
N PRO A 267 19.19 33.83 14.23
CA PRO A 267 19.13 35.24 13.83
C PRO A 267 17.82 35.92 14.25
N GLN A 268 16.69 35.22 14.12
CA GLN A 268 15.35 35.69 14.48
C GLN A 268 15.17 35.72 15.99
N ALA A 269 15.73 34.74 16.71
CA ALA A 269 15.74 34.70 18.17
C ALA A 269 16.49 35.90 18.76
N LEU A 270 17.67 36.23 18.22
CA LEU A 270 18.44 37.43 18.59
C LEU A 270 17.65 38.71 18.33
N ASN A 271 17.06 38.85 17.14
CA ASN A 271 16.28 40.04 16.77
C ASN A 271 15.05 40.26 17.67
N LYS A 272 14.45 39.17 18.17
CA LYS A 272 13.28 39.22 19.05
C LYS A 272 13.62 39.10 20.54
N SER A 273 14.91 39.09 20.91
CA SER A 273 15.37 38.87 22.29
C SER A 273 14.80 37.62 22.96
N ILE A 274 14.67 36.54 22.18
CA ILE A 274 14.18 35.23 22.63
C ILE A 274 15.39 34.34 22.93
N ASN A 275 15.41 33.70 24.09
CA ASN A 275 16.41 32.68 24.41
C ASN A 275 16.03 31.36 23.73
N TYR A 276 16.83 30.93 22.75
CA TYR A 276 16.56 29.74 21.93
C TYR A 276 17.73 28.76 22.05
N THR A 277 17.42 27.54 22.51
CA THR A 277 18.37 26.43 22.65
C THR A 277 17.79 25.18 22.00
N VAL A 278 18.67 24.37 21.41
CA VAL A 278 18.32 23.04 20.87
C VAL A 278 19.28 22.06 21.50
N GLU A 279 18.74 21.11 22.28
CA GLU A 279 19.47 20.07 23.01
C GLU A 279 19.16 18.70 22.38
N LEU A 280 20.09 17.77 22.54
CA LEU A 280 20.01 16.39 22.05
C LEU A 280 19.93 15.43 23.22
#